data_AF-A0A920TUT2-F1
#
_entry.id   AF-A0A920TUT2-F1
#
_cell.length_a   1.000
_cell.length_b   1.000
_cell.length_c   1.000
_cell.angle_alpha   90.00
_cell.angle_beta   90.00
_cell.angle_gamma   90.00
#
_symmetry.space_group_name_H-M   'P 1'
#
loop_
_entity.id
_entity.type
_entity.pdbx_description
1 polymer ?
#
loop_
_entity_poly.entity_id
_entity_poly.type
_entity_poly.pdbx_seq_one_letter_code
_entity_poly.pdbx_strand_id
1 'polypeptide(L)' 'MAARISSVEGTTVALLDNANDTSSFFFQSLAEILQSEYGVADVILESKFTSTKPATKELIQEMSDKSDFMVAGVCL' A
#
# COMPACT_ATOMS: atom_id res chain seq x y z
N MET A 1 -8.11 11.88 -11.83
CA MET A 1 -6.77 11.30 -12.08
C MET A 1 -5.87 11.73 -10.94
N ALA A 2 -5.12 10.82 -10.33
CA ALA A 2 -4.18 11.18 -9.26
C ALA A 2 -3.02 12.02 -9.83
N ALA A 3 -2.47 12.93 -9.02
CA ALA A 3 -1.30 13.71 -9.40
C ALA A 3 -0.09 12.78 -9.54
N ARG A 4 0.75 13.01 -10.55
CA ARG A 4 1.99 12.25 -10.71
C ARG A 4 3.00 12.73 -9.67
N ILE A 5 3.41 11.83 -8.78
CA ILE A 5 4.55 12.06 -7.90
C ILE A 5 5.86 12.01 -8.69
N SER A 6 6.79 12.89 -8.36
CA SER A 6 8.13 12.95 -8.99
C SER A 6 9.19 12.16 -8.20
N SER A 7 8.95 11.89 -6.93
CA SER A 7 9.77 11.09 -6.02
C SER A 7 8.90 10.44 -4.95
N VAL A 8 9.40 9.37 -4.34
CA VAL A 8 8.79 8.70 -3.17
C VAL A 8 9.44 9.13 -1.84
N GLU A 9 10.56 9.84 -1.90
CA GLU A 9 11.24 10.34 -0.71
C GLU A 9 10.34 11.33 0.07
N GLY A 10 10.23 11.14 1.38
CA GLY A 10 9.42 11.99 2.28
C GLY A 10 7.91 11.74 2.19
N THR A 11 7.46 10.82 1.32
CA THR A 11 6.03 10.55 1.10
C THR A 11 5.48 9.48 2.05
N THR A 12 4.16 9.39 2.14
CA THR A 12 3.42 8.32 2.81
C THR A 12 2.88 7.34 1.77
N VAL A 13 3.19 6.05 1.91
CA VAL A 13 2.69 4.99 1.02
C VAL A 13 1.61 4.15 1.68
N ALA A 14 0.54 3.86 0.93
CA ALA A 14 -0.42 2.83 1.27
C ALA A 14 -0.07 1.50 0.58
N LEU A 15 0.10 0.43 1.36
CA LEU A 15 0.29 -0.93 0.88
C LEU A 15 -0.96 -1.75 1.21
N LEU A 16 -1.71 -2.12 0.17
CA LEU A 16 -2.91 -2.93 0.31
C LEU A 16 -2.60 -4.39 -0.03
N ASP A 17 -2.50 -5.20 1.00
CA ASP A 17 -2.30 -6.64 0.92
C ASP A 17 -3.58 -7.37 0.46
N ASN A 18 -3.39 -8.31 -0.47
CA ASN A 18 -4.41 -9.21 -0.98
C ASN A 18 -4.87 -10.26 0.06
N ALA A 19 -4.25 -10.33 1.24
CA ALA A 19 -4.61 -11.29 2.30
C ALA A 19 -4.56 -12.75 1.83
N ASN A 20 -3.55 -13.10 1.03
CA ASN A 20 -3.18 -14.49 0.81
C ASN A 20 -2.08 -14.89 1.82
N ASP A 21 -1.98 -16.18 2.16
CA ASP A 21 -1.09 -16.65 3.23
C ASP A 21 0.41 -16.35 2.99
N THR A 22 0.77 -15.95 1.76
CA THR A 22 2.16 -15.68 1.36
C THR A 22 2.45 -14.21 1.09
N SER A 23 1.45 -13.33 1.04
CA SER A 23 1.61 -11.95 0.57
C SER A 23 2.03 -10.99 1.67
N SER A 24 1.70 -11.29 2.92
CA SER A 24 2.05 -10.46 4.07
C SER A 24 3.56 -10.23 4.20
N PHE A 25 4.37 -11.29 4.03
CA PHE A 25 5.83 -11.18 4.05
C PHE A 25 6.36 -10.28 2.93
N PHE A 26 5.81 -10.40 1.72
CA PHE A 26 6.19 -9.55 0.60
C PHE A 26 5.93 -8.07 0.91
N PHE A 27 4.75 -7.73 1.45
CA PHE A 27 4.42 -6.34 1.76
C PHE A 27 5.20 -5.78 2.95
N GLN A 28 5.55 -6.61 3.92
CA GLN A 28 6.45 -6.22 5.01
C GLN A 28 7.85 -5.90 4.48
N SER A 29 8.43 -6.77 3.65
CA SER A 29 9.74 -6.50 3.04
C SER A 29 9.70 -5.28 2.11
N LEU A 30 8.59 -5.09 1.38
CA LEU A 30 8.41 -3.89 0.55
C LEU A 30 8.37 -2.62 1.40
N ALA A 31 7.65 -2.64 2.54
CA ALA A 31 7.60 -1.52 3.48
C ALA A 31 9.00 -1.16 4.01
N GLU A 32 9.80 -2.17 4.37
CA GLU A 32 11.17 -1.98 4.84
C GLU A 32 12.08 -1.37 3.76
N ILE A 33 12.01 -1.88 2.52
CA ILE A 33 12.79 -1.37 1.39
C ILE A 33 12.40 0.08 1.08
N LEU A 34 11.10 0.39 1.04
CA LEU A 34 10.62 1.74 0.74
C LEU A 34 11.12 2.77 1.76
N GLN A 35 11.13 2.43 3.05
CA GLN A 35 11.65 3.32 4.08
C GLN A 35 13.17 3.40 4.06
N SER A 36 13.86 2.25 4.03
CA SER A 36 15.32 2.19 4.22
C SER A 36 16.13 2.60 2.99
N GLU A 37 15.66 2.28 1.79
CA GLU A 37 16.42 2.51 0.55
C GLU A 37 15.86 3.69 -0.27
N TYR A 38 14.56 3.98 -0.16
CA TYR A 38 13.89 4.99 -0.98
C TYR A 38 13.43 6.23 -0.19
N GLY A 39 13.61 6.24 1.13
CA GLY A 39 13.33 7.41 1.97
C GLY A 39 11.85 7.75 2.14
N VAL A 40 10.95 6.79 1.95
CA VAL A 40 9.53 6.94 2.32
C VAL A 40 9.44 7.25 3.81
N ALA A 41 8.62 8.24 4.18
CA ALA A 41 8.53 8.71 5.56
C ALA A 41 7.58 7.86 6.41
N ASP A 42 6.50 7.34 5.82
CA ASP A 42 5.50 6.55 6.53
C ASP A 42 4.87 5.47 5.64
N VAL A 43 4.45 4.36 6.25
CA VAL A 43 3.86 3.21 5.56
C VAL A 43 2.57 2.78 6.25
N ILE A 44 1.47 2.80 5.49
CA ILE A 44 0.18 2.27 5.91
C ILE A 44 0.01 0.90 5.28
N LEU A 45 0.17 -0.17 6.07
CA LEU A 45 0.00 -1.55 5.62
C LEU A 45 -1.34 -2.09 6.10
N GLU A 46 -2.25 -2.37 5.17
CA GLU A 46 -3.56 -2.96 5.45
C GLU A 46 -3.79 -4.22 4.63
N SER A 47 -4.61 -5.13 5.16
CA SER A 47 -5.01 -6.36 4.47
C SER A 47 -6.51 -6.35 4.21
N LYS A 48 -6.93 -6.70 2.99
CA LYS A 48 -8.35 -6.87 2.71
C LYS A 48 -8.92 -8.09 3.46
N PHE A 49 -10.23 -8.10 3.65
CA PHE A 49 -10.90 -9.15 4.44
C PHE A 49 -10.68 -10.59 3.92
N THR A 50 -10.59 -10.76 2.60
CA THR A 50 -10.32 -12.07 1.98
C THR A 50 -9.71 -11.89 0.60
N SER A 51 -8.75 -12.74 0.25
CA SER A 51 -8.12 -12.82 -1.08
C SER A 51 -9.09 -12.94 -2.25
N THR A 52 -10.27 -13.49 -2.01
CA THR A 52 -11.28 -13.78 -3.06
C THR A 52 -12.21 -12.62 -3.39
N LYS A 53 -12.19 -11.53 -2.62
CA LYS A 53 -13.07 -10.36 -2.84
C LYS A 53 -12.24 -9.10 -3.03
N PRO A 54 -12.73 -8.10 -3.77
CA PRO A 54 -12.12 -6.77 -3.79
C PRO A 54 -12.10 -6.15 -2.38
N ALA A 55 -11.15 -5.25 -2.15
CA ALA A 55 -11.19 -4.39 -0.97
C ALA A 55 -12.47 -3.53 -0.98
N THR A 56 -12.96 -3.19 0.21
CA THR A 56 -14.12 -2.30 0.32
C THR A 56 -13.76 -0.91 -0.19
N LYS A 57 -14.74 -0.18 -0.72
CA LYS A 57 -14.51 1.19 -1.20
C LYS A 57 -14.07 2.09 -0.05
N GLU A 58 -14.60 1.83 1.13
CA GLU A 58 -14.30 2.53 2.38
C GLU A 58 -12.82 2.35 2.75
N LEU A 59 -12.28 1.12 2.69
CA LEU A 59 -10.86 0.86 2.95
C LEU A 59 -9.97 1.55 1.92
N ILE A 60 -10.30 1.43 0.64
CA ILE A 60 -9.54 2.07 -0.44
C ILE A 60 -9.53 3.60 -0.27
N GLN A 61 -10.68 4.19 0.07
CA GLN A 61 -10.79 5.63 0.26
C GLN A 61 -10.00 6.10 1.47
N GLU A 62 -10.12 5.40 2.61
CA GLU A 62 -9.38 5.72 3.82
C GLU A 62 -7.87 5.68 3.59
N MET A 63 -7.38 4.65 2.92
CA MET A 63 -5.95 4.54 2.59
C MET A 63 -5.52 5.63 1.60
N SER A 64 -6.35 5.92 0.59
CA SER A 64 -6.06 6.97 -0.39
C SER A 64 -6.04 8.37 0.21
N ASP A 65 -6.84 8.65 1.24
CA ASP A 65 -6.89 9.97 1.88
C ASP A 65 -5.67 10.21 2.78
N LYS A 66 -5.02 9.12 3.23
CA LYS A 66 -3.88 9.16 4.16
C LYS A 66 -2.52 8.96 3.48
N SER A 67 -2.49 8.72 2.18
CA SER A 67 -1.26 8.41 1.44
C SER A 67 -1.08 9.27 0.20
N ASP A 68 0.17 9.50 -0.19
CA ASP A 68 0.53 10.18 -1.43
C ASP A 68 0.42 9.24 -2.64
N PHE A 69 0.66 7.94 -2.41
CA PHE A 69 0.49 6.89 -3.41
C PHE A 69 0.17 5.55 -2.77
N MET A 70 -0.38 4.64 -3.58
CA MET A 70 -0.82 3.32 -3.12
C MET A 70 -0.31 2.21 -4.04
N VAL A 71 0.14 1.11 -3.44
CA VAL A 71 0.48 -0.16 -4.10
C VAL A 71 -0.52 -1.21 -3.66
N ALA A 72 -1.33 -1.72 -4.58
CA ALA A 72 -2.31 -2.77 -4.31
C ALA A 72 -1.82 -4.12 -4.84
N GLY A 73 -1.79 -5.14 -3.97
CA GLY A 73 -1.43 -6.51 -4.35
C GLY A 73 -2.51 -7.14 -5.22
N VAL A 74 -2.18 -7.44 -6.48
CA VAL A 74 -3.02 -8.06 -7.54
C VAL A 74 -4.51 -8.04 -7.17
N CYS A 75 -5.08 -6.84 -7.20
CA CYS A 75 -6.50 -6.59 -7.06
C CYS A 75 -7.04 -6.29 -8.45
N LEU A 76 -7.41 -7.34 -9.18
CA LEU A 76 -8.36 -7.29 -10.29
C LEU A 76 -9.40 -8.39 -10.08
#